data_AF-A0A2N1REE6-F1
#
_entry.id   AF-A0A2N1REE6-F1
#
_cell.length_a   1.000
_cell.length_b   1.000
_cell.length_c   1.000
_cell.angle_alpha   90.00
_cell.angle_beta   90.00
_cell.angle_gamma   90.00
#
_symmetry.space_group_name_H-M   'P 1'
#
loop_
_entity.id
_entity.type
_entity.pdbx_description
1 polymer ?
#
loop_
_entity_poly.entity_id
_entity_poly.type
_entity_poly.pdbx_seq_one_letter_code
_entity_poly.pdbx_strand_id
1 'polypeptide(L)'
;MQQPNQNQKMMKSIPHELRIVDSDEMLDLMATCWYEGYTGIIIQQESLPVSFFDLKSGLAGEILQKFSNYRMRIVIEGDFSQIRSKSFAA
;
A
#
# COMPACT_ATOMS: atom_id res chain seq x y z
N MET A 1 17.71 21.46 10.38
CA MET A 1 17.87 20.57 11.54
C MET A 1 16.53 20.45 12.24
N GLN A 2 15.79 19.36 12.01
CA GLN A 2 14.58 19.03 12.77
C GLN A 2 14.86 17.76 13.58
N GLN A 3 14.39 17.78 14.83
CA GLN A 3 14.81 16.92 15.93
C GLN A 3 14.30 15.47 15.76
N PRO A 4 15.08 14.44 16.17
CA PRO A 4 14.61 13.08 16.27
C PRO A 4 13.85 12.90 17.59
N ASN A 5 12.54 12.65 17.55
CA ASN A 5 11.75 12.34 18.76
C ASN A 5 10.83 11.11 18.58
N GLN A 6 11.38 9.95 18.97
CA GLN A 6 10.86 9.03 19.99
C GLN A 6 9.39 8.53 19.96
N ASN A 7 8.76 8.40 18.79
CA ASN A 7 7.67 7.44 18.58
C ASN A 7 7.49 7.23 17.07
N GLN A 8 8.29 6.34 16.48
CA GLN A 8 8.01 5.89 15.11
C GLN A 8 6.65 5.19 15.14
N LYS A 9 5.62 5.82 14.57
CA LYS A 9 4.32 5.18 14.46
C LYS A 9 4.47 4.03 13.47
N MET A 10 4.21 2.80 13.91
CA MET A 10 4.60 1.62 13.13
C MET A 10 3.85 1.56 11.80
N MET A 11 2.52 1.67 11.84
CA MET A 11 1.67 1.55 10.65
C MET A 11 0.45 2.46 10.74
N LYS A 12 0.05 3.06 9.61
CA LYS A 12 -1.21 3.79 9.46
C LYS A 12 -2.23 2.91 8.74
N SER A 13 -3.44 2.77 9.29
CA SER A 13 -4.55 2.11 8.60
C SER A 13 -5.23 3.07 7.65
N ILE A 14 -5.50 2.59 6.43
CA ILE A 14 -6.18 3.32 5.38
C ILE A 14 -7.61 2.77 5.29
N PRO A 15 -8.62 3.63 5.45
CA PRO A 15 -10.00 3.21 5.43
C PRO A 15 -10.44 2.86 3.99
N HIS A 16 -11.40 1.95 3.86
CA HIS A 16 -11.80 1.38 2.56
C HIS A 16 -12.43 2.41 1.59
N GLU A 17 -12.89 3.55 2.12
CA GLU A 17 -13.44 4.67 1.33
C GLU A 17 -12.37 5.36 0.48
N LEU A 18 -11.10 5.26 0.89
CA LEU A 18 -9.99 5.73 0.07
C LEU A 18 -9.72 4.70 -1.03
N ARG A 19 -10.13 5.04 -2.26
CA ARG A 19 -9.83 4.26 -3.46
C ARG A 19 -8.49 4.71 -4.01
N ILE A 20 -7.56 3.78 -4.15
CA ILE A 20 -6.31 3.98 -4.85
C ILE A 20 -6.52 3.50 -6.28
N VAL A 21 -6.30 4.38 -7.25
CA VAL A 21 -6.57 4.09 -8.67
C VAL A 21 -5.31 3.65 -9.39
N ASP A 22 -4.17 4.25 -9.06
CA ASP A 22 -2.90 4.01 -9.73
C ASP A 22 -1.70 4.08 -8.78
N SER A 23 -0.50 3.94 -9.35
CA SER A 23 0.73 3.94 -8.57
C SER A 23 1.11 5.33 -8.06
N ASP A 24 0.64 6.42 -8.66
CA ASP A 24 0.99 7.79 -8.27
C ASP A 24 0.15 8.26 -7.09
N GLU A 25 -1.15 7.95 -7.06
CA GLU A 25 -1.98 8.13 -5.87
C GLU A 25 -1.42 7.35 -4.66
N MET A 26 -0.90 6.14 -4.91
CA MET A 26 -0.19 5.38 -3.87
C MET A 26 1.04 6.15 -3.37
N LEU A 27 1.83 6.74 -4.26
CA LEU A 27 3.03 7.49 -3.88
C LEU A 27 2.70 8.72 -3.05
N ASP A 28 1.65 9.46 -3.40
CA ASP A 28 1.18 10.62 -2.64
C ASP A 28 0.72 10.22 -1.22
N LEU A 29 0.03 9.08 -1.12
CA LEU A 29 -0.34 8.50 0.17
C LEU A 29 0.89 8.10 0.99
N MET A 30 1.89 7.47 0.35
CA MET A 30 3.16 7.13 1.01
C MET A 30 3.87 8.37 1.55
N ALA A 31 3.93 9.45 0.77
CA ALA A 31 4.55 10.71 1.16
C ALA A 31 3.83 11.34 2.37
N THR A 32 2.50 11.31 2.37
CA THR A 32 1.68 11.81 3.49
C THR A 32 1.93 10.99 4.76
N CYS A 33 1.93 9.66 4.67
CA CYS A 33 2.23 8.78 5.81
C CYS A 33 3.64 9.00 6.36
N TRP A 34 4.61 9.17 5.46
CA TRP A 34 6.00 9.45 5.84
C TRP A 34 6.13 10.80 6.55
N TYR A 35 5.49 11.85 6.04
CA TYR A 35 5.46 13.18 6.67
C TYR A 35 4.83 13.14 8.07
N GLU A 36 3.80 12.33 8.27
CA GLU A 36 3.17 12.10 9.57
C GLU A 36 3.98 11.19 10.52
N GLY A 37 5.14 10.67 10.08
CA GLY A 37 6.06 9.86 10.89
C GLY A 37 5.75 8.35 10.91
N TYR A 38 4.94 7.85 9.97
CA TYR A 38 4.66 6.42 9.84
C TYR A 38 5.70 5.68 8.99
N THR A 39 5.98 4.44 9.35
CA THR A 39 6.94 3.57 8.62
C THR A 39 6.27 2.51 7.75
N GLY A 40 4.95 2.50 7.73
CA GLY A 40 4.18 1.53 6.98
C GLY A 40 2.71 1.87 6.89
N ILE A 41 2.04 1.18 5.98
CA ILE A 41 0.63 1.40 5.66
C ILE A 41 -0.09 0.05 5.69
N ILE A 42 -1.27 0.01 6.31
CA ILE A 42 -2.24 -1.09 6.22
C ILE A 42 -3.33 -0.62 5.27
N ILE A 43 -3.55 -1.37 4.19
CA ILE A 43 -4.51 -1.03 3.13
C ILE A 43 -5.57 -2.13 3.08
N GLN A 44 -6.85 -1.75 3.12
CA GLN A 44 -7.93 -2.69 2.86
C GLN A 44 -7.91 -3.12 1.39
N GLN A 45 -8.11 -4.40 1.10
CA GLN A 45 -8.18 -4.94 -0.26
C GLN A 45 -9.16 -4.16 -1.15
N GLU A 46 -10.27 -3.70 -0.57
CA GLU A 46 -11.34 -2.96 -1.25
C GLU A 46 -10.90 -1.56 -1.70
N SER A 47 -9.87 -1.00 -1.06
CA SER A 47 -9.23 0.26 -1.47
C SER A 47 -8.38 0.09 -2.72
N LEU A 48 -7.94 -1.13 -3.05
CA LEU A 48 -7.11 -1.41 -4.20
C LEU A 48 -7.97 -1.73 -5.43
N PRO A 49 -7.51 -1.34 -6.64
CA PRO A 49 -8.23 -1.63 -7.86
C PRO A 49 -8.08 -3.12 -8.19
N VAL A 50 -9.06 -3.72 -8.87
CA VAL A 50 -9.02 -5.15 -9.25
C VAL A 50 -7.77 -5.48 -10.09
N SER A 51 -7.30 -4.52 -10.89
CA SER A 51 -6.06 -4.62 -11.67
C SER A 51 -4.82 -4.85 -10.80
N PHE A 52 -4.80 -4.40 -9.55
CA PHE A 52 -3.72 -4.70 -8.61
C PHE A 52 -3.58 -6.21 -8.37
N PHE A 53 -4.68 -6.95 -8.36
CA PHE A 53 -4.65 -8.40 -8.13
C PHE A 53 -4.43 -9.21 -9.42
N ASP A 54 -4.59 -8.58 -10.58
CA ASP A 54 -4.16 -9.13 -11.86
C ASP A 54 -2.71 -8.73 -12.13
N LEU A 55 -1.76 -9.61 -11.77
CA LEU A 55 -0.32 -9.33 -11.93
C LEU A 55 0.08 -9.05 -13.40
N LYS A 56 -0.73 -9.44 -14.39
CA LYS A 56 -0.47 -9.12 -15.79
C LYS A 56 -0.67 -7.64 -16.10
N SER A 57 -1.40 -6.91 -15.26
CA SER A 57 -1.58 -5.46 -15.40
C SER A 57 -0.28 -4.69 -15.16
N GLY A 58 0.68 -5.27 -14.44
CA GLY A 58 1.91 -4.58 -14.02
C GLY A 58 1.75 -3.65 -12.82
N LEU A 59 0.52 -3.25 -12.47
CA LEU A 59 0.23 -2.26 -11.42
C LEU A 59 0.75 -2.68 -10.04
N ALA A 60 0.57 -3.96 -9.69
CA ALA A 60 1.09 -4.50 -8.43
C ALA A 60 2.61 -4.34 -8.32
N GLY A 61 3.32 -4.62 -9.41
CA GLY A 61 4.77 -4.50 -9.49
C GLY A 61 5.21 -3.05 -9.30
N GLU A 62 4.58 -2.11 -10.00
CA GLU A 62 4.88 -0.68 -9.87
C GLU A 62 4.69 -0.17 -8.43
N ILE A 63 3.56 -0.52 -7.82
CA ILE A 63 3.24 -0.13 -6.43
C ILE A 63 4.22 -0.76 -5.45
N LEU A 64 4.40 -2.09 -5.49
CA LEU A 64 5.28 -2.80 -4.56
C LEU A 64 6.75 -2.37 -4.71
N GLN A 65 7.17 -2.04 -5.94
CA GLN A 65 8.49 -1.50 -6.20
C GLN A 65 8.69 -0.12 -5.54
N LYS A 66 7.66 0.74 -5.53
CA LYS A 66 7.70 2.01 -4.77
C LYS A 66 7.92 1.74 -3.28
N PHE A 67 7.18 0.82 -2.66
CA PHE A 67 7.40 0.43 -1.25
C PHE A 67 8.83 -0.07 -0.98
N SER A 68 9.38 -0.88 -1.89
CA SER A 68 10.78 -1.33 -1.80
C SER A 68 11.79 -0.18 -1.93
N ASN A 69 11.62 0.70 -2.92
CA ASN A 69 12.51 1.84 -3.18
C ASN A 69 12.55 2.80 -1.99
N TYR A 70 11.39 3.09 -1.40
CA TYR A 70 11.26 3.99 -0.25
C TYR A 70 11.41 3.30 1.10
N ARG A 71 11.69 1.99 1.12
CA ARG A 71 11.86 1.16 2.33
C ARG A 71 10.72 1.31 3.34
N MET A 72 9.49 1.41 2.83
CA MET A 72 8.29 1.52 3.64
C MET A 72 7.55 0.19 3.65
N ARG A 73 6.92 -0.15 4.79
CA ARG A 73 6.20 -1.41 4.94
C ARG A 73 4.78 -1.29 4.39
N ILE A 74 4.27 -2.36 3.80
CA ILE A 74 2.87 -2.47 3.38
C ILE A 74 2.27 -3.75 3.97
N VAL A 75 1.04 -3.65 4.45
CA VAL A 75 0.15 -4.79 4.71
C VAL A 75 -1.12 -4.56 3.92
N ILE A 76 -1.59 -5.61 3.26
CA ILE A 76 -2.88 -5.60 2.58
C ILE A 76 -3.79 -6.53 3.38
N GLU A 77 -4.85 -5.97 3.95
CA GLU A 77 -5.83 -6.68 4.77
C GLU A 77 -7.13 -6.83 3.97
N GLY A 78 -7.74 -8.02 3.97
CA GLY A 78 -8.99 -8.24 3.25
C GLY A 78 -9.29 -9.72 3.01
N ASP A 79 -10.46 -9.98 2.41
CA ASP A 79 -10.86 -11.33 2.00
C ASP A 79 -10.42 -11.64 0.56
N PHE A 80 -9.32 -12.37 0.46
CA PHE A 80 -8.74 -12.81 -0.81
C PHE A 80 -9.42 -14.06 -1.39
N SER A 81 -10.37 -14.69 -0.69
CA SER A 81 -11.02 -15.94 -1.14
C SER A 81 -11.77 -15.78 -2.46
N GLN A 82 -12.25 -14.57 -2.75
CA GLN A 82 -12.99 -14.24 -3.96
C GLN A 82 -12.09 -13.77 -5.12
N ILE A 83 -10.79 -13.56 -4.86
CA ILE A 83 -9.85 -13.11 -5.90
C ILE A 83 -9.48 -14.29 -6.80
N ARG A 84 -10.19 -14.39 -7.93
CA ARG A 84 -9.89 -15.36 -9.00
C ARG A 84 -8.73 -14.89 -9.88
N SER A 85 -7.56 -14.70 -9.29
CA SER A 85 -6.33 -14.46 -10.06
C SER A 85 -5.58 -15.79 -10.19
N LYS A 86 -5.20 -16.17 -11.43
CA LYS A 86 -4.34 -17.36 -11.65
C LYS A 86 -3.00 -17.25 -10.89
N SER A 87 -2.62 -16.03 -10.51
CA SER A 87 -1.40 -15.74 -9.76
C SER A 87 -1.50 -16.01 -8.26
N PHE A 88 -2.71 -16.22 -7.72
CA PHE A 88 -2.96 -16.56 -6.30
C PHE A 88 -3.25 -18.04 -6.09
N ALA A 89 -3.31 -18.85 -7.16
CA ALA A 89 -3.41 -20.29 -7.05
C ALA A 89 -2.03 -20.85 -6.62
N ALA A 90 -1.89 -21.10 -5.31
CA ALA A 90 -0.78 -21.86 -4.75
C ALA A 90 -0.95 -23.37 -4.99
#